data_AF-A0A1A8JQ95-F1
#
_entry.id   AF-A0A1A8JQ95-F1
#
_cell.length_a   1.000
_cell.length_b   1.000
_cell.length_c   1.000
_cell.angle_alpha   90.00
_cell.angle_beta   90.00
_cell.angle_gamma   90.00
#
_symmetry.space_group_name_H-M   'P 1'
#
loop_
_entity.id
_entity.type
_entity.pdbx_description
1 polymer ?
#
loop_
_entity_poly.entity_id
_entity_poly.type
_entity_poly.pdbx_seq_one_letter_code
_entity_poly.pdbx_strand_id
1 'polypeptide(L)'
;VFLRFVDSFDVMRLELIGFVEANLECDALIQTLLEKITVEWRLDLKNCRGQAYLGSGDVSYKLKAFACKVQEKYPLAICTHCSSYSFNTWWSKSIPVPAVKRAIETFEEILMFFGASSARGKQLDHVIAYGLR
;
A
#
# COMPACT_ATOMS: atom_id res chain seq x y z
N VAL A 1 -1.12 -7.96 -5.26
CA VAL A 1 0.13 -8.38 -4.59
C VAL A 1 1.19 -8.56 -5.64
N PHE A 2 2.36 -7.96 -5.45
CA PHE A 2 3.49 -8.09 -6.36
C PHE A 2 4.62 -8.87 -5.69
N LEU A 3 5.33 -9.70 -6.47
CA LEU A 3 6.56 -10.37 -6.05
C LEU A 3 7.75 -9.68 -6.70
N ARG A 4 8.75 -9.32 -5.88
CA ARG A 4 10.06 -8.85 -6.36
C ARG A 4 11.10 -9.91 -6.07
N PHE A 5 11.83 -10.35 -7.09
CA PHE A 5 12.85 -11.39 -6.98
C PHE A 5 13.95 -11.19 -8.04
N VAL A 6 15.03 -11.96 -7.90
CA VAL A 6 16.09 -12.07 -8.92
C VAL A 6 15.90 -13.44 -9.59
N ASP A 7 15.79 -13.46 -10.91
CA ASP A 7 15.64 -14.70 -11.65
C ASP A 7 16.97 -15.42 -11.89
N SER A 8 16.95 -16.55 -12.60
CA SER A 8 18.14 -17.35 -12.89
C SER A 8 19.16 -16.67 -13.79
N PHE A 9 18.86 -15.50 -14.34
CA PHE A 9 19.74 -14.71 -15.19
C PHE A 9 20.26 -13.45 -14.48
N ASP A 10 20.15 -13.41 -13.14
CA ASP A 10 20.52 -12.26 -12.30
C ASP A 10 19.74 -10.98 -12.62
N VAL A 11 18.55 -11.10 -13.22
CA VAL A 11 17.69 -9.96 -13.56
C VAL A 11 16.68 -9.72 -12.45
N MET A 12 16.55 -8.46 -12.02
CA MET A 12 15.48 -8.06 -11.10
C MET A 12 14.11 -8.12 -11.79
N ARG A 13 13.16 -8.83 -11.19
CA ARG A 13 11.79 -8.99 -11.66
C ARG A 13 10.81 -8.40 -10.67
N LEU A 14 9.73 -7.83 -11.21
CA LEU A 14 8.56 -7.40 -10.44
C LEU A 14 7.31 -7.90 -11.16
N GLU A 15 6.61 -8.85 -10.53
CA GLU A 15 5.49 -9.55 -11.17
C GLU A 15 4.23 -9.47 -10.30
N LEU A 16 3.09 -9.16 -10.93
CA LEU A 16 1.79 -9.24 -10.28
C LEU A 16 1.39 -10.71 -10.14
N ILE A 17 1.23 -11.17 -8.90
CA ILE A 17 0.90 -12.58 -8.63
C ILE A 17 -0.57 -12.81 -8.28
N GLY A 18 -1.31 -11.73 -7.97
CA GLY A 18 -2.75 -11.83 -7.76
C GLY A 18 -3.35 -10.68 -6.94
N PHE A 19 -4.63 -10.81 -6.64
CA PHE A 19 -5.42 -9.84 -5.90
C PHE A 19 -6.03 -10.49 -4.65
N VAL A 20 -6.23 -9.69 -3.62
CA VAL A 20 -6.87 -10.09 -2.35
C VAL A 20 -7.88 -9.03 -1.98
N GLU A 21 -9.04 -9.44 -1.52
CA GLU A 21 -10.09 -8.53 -1.06
C GLU A 21 -9.62 -7.79 0.21
N ALA A 22 -9.69 -6.46 0.19
CA ALA A 22 -9.22 -5.63 1.29
C ALA A 22 -10.31 -5.29 2.32
N ASN A 23 -11.58 -5.56 2.01
CA ASN A 23 -12.73 -5.21 2.86
C ASN A 23 -13.04 -6.28 3.92
N LEU A 24 -12.03 -7.04 4.32
CA LEU A 24 -12.13 -8.07 5.35
C LEU A 24 -11.78 -7.48 6.71
N GLU A 25 -12.34 -8.06 7.77
CA GLU A 25 -11.88 -7.82 9.14
C GLU A 25 -10.40 -8.15 9.29
N CYS A 26 -9.72 -7.51 10.25
CA CYS A 26 -8.25 -7.54 10.35
C CYS A 26 -7.67 -8.96 10.35
N ASP A 27 -8.16 -9.84 11.23
CA ASP A 27 -7.66 -11.22 11.32
C ASP A 27 -8.03 -12.06 10.09
N ALA A 28 -9.20 -11.82 9.49
CA ALA A 28 -9.61 -12.49 8.26
C ALA A 28 -8.68 -12.10 7.10
N LEU A 29 -8.37 -10.81 6.93
CA LEU A 29 -7.43 -10.33 5.92
C LEU A 29 -6.05 -10.98 6.09
N ILE A 30 -5.55 -11.02 7.32
CA ILE A 30 -4.25 -11.63 7.65
C ILE A 30 -4.24 -13.10 7.26
N GLN A 31 -5.27 -13.85 7.67
CA GLN A 31 -5.37 -15.28 7.39
C GLN A 31 -5.46 -15.54 5.88
N THR A 32 -6.30 -14.80 5.16
CA THR A 32 -6.44 -14.91 3.71
C THR A 32 -5.13 -14.59 2.99
N LEU A 33 -4.40 -13.55 3.42
CA LEU A 33 -3.09 -13.22 2.83
C LEU A 33 -2.07 -14.34 3.05
N LEU A 34 -1.98 -14.88 4.28
CA LEU A 34 -1.07 -15.99 4.57
C LEU A 34 -1.41 -17.23 3.75
N GLU A 35 -2.70 -17.57 3.67
CA GLU A 35 -3.18 -18.72 2.90
C GLU A 35 -2.91 -18.55 1.40
N LYS A 36 -3.23 -17.39 0.83
CA LYS A 36 -2.94 -17.12 -0.58
C LYS A 36 -1.46 -17.18 -0.89
N ILE A 37 -0.61 -16.57 -0.06
CA ILE A 37 0.84 -16.53 -0.27
C ILE A 37 1.45 -17.93 -0.12
N THR A 38 1.15 -18.63 0.96
CA THR A 38 1.86 -19.86 1.33
C THR A 38 1.24 -21.13 0.76
N VAL A 39 -0.08 -21.17 0.55
CA VAL A 39 -0.80 -22.36 0.07
C VAL A 39 -1.13 -22.25 -1.41
N GLU A 40 -1.85 -21.20 -1.84
CA GLU A 40 -2.25 -21.06 -3.24
C GLU A 40 -1.04 -20.76 -4.15
N TRP A 41 -0.26 -19.73 -3.81
CA TRP A 41 0.91 -19.31 -4.60
C TRP A 41 2.18 -20.07 -4.25
N ARG A 42 2.15 -20.91 -3.20
CA ARG A 42 3.24 -21.79 -2.77
C ARG A 42 4.56 -21.05 -2.54
N LEU A 43 4.49 -19.81 -2.08
CA LEU A 43 5.66 -19.00 -1.75
C LEU A 43 6.12 -19.30 -0.32
N ASP A 44 7.38 -19.69 -0.17
CA ASP A 44 7.99 -19.86 1.15
C ASP A 44 8.51 -18.52 1.68
N LEU A 45 7.82 -17.97 2.67
CA LEU A 45 8.21 -16.74 3.35
C LEU A 45 9.56 -16.84 4.09
N LYS A 46 10.12 -18.03 4.32
CA LYS A 46 11.51 -18.19 4.81
C LYS A 46 12.54 -17.63 3.82
N ASN A 47 12.21 -17.60 2.53
CA ASN A 47 13.04 -17.01 1.48
C ASN A 47 12.78 -15.52 1.29
N CYS A 48 11.74 -14.97 1.94
CA CYS A 48 11.44 -13.54 1.87
C CYS A 48 12.56 -12.73 2.55
N ARG A 49 13.02 -11.69 1.86
CA ARG A 49 14.05 -10.74 2.36
C ARG A 49 13.53 -9.32 2.52
N GLY A 50 12.31 -9.08 2.07
CA GLY A 50 11.68 -7.77 2.13
C GLY A 50 10.18 -7.86 1.94
N GLN A 51 9.45 -7.11 2.74
CA GLN A 51 8.01 -6.90 2.61
C GLN A 51 7.74 -5.40 2.55
N ALA A 52 6.74 -4.99 1.78
CA ALA A 52 6.37 -3.58 1.64
C ALA A 52 4.88 -3.44 1.42
N TYR A 53 4.29 -2.44 2.08
CA TYR A 53 2.84 -2.25 2.12
C TYR A 53 2.47 -0.82 1.74
N LEU A 54 1.37 -0.68 1.03
CA LEU A 54 0.75 0.60 0.72
C LEU A 54 -0.75 0.46 0.97
N GLY A 55 -1.27 1.30 1.86
CA GLY A 55 -2.69 1.38 2.18
C GLY A 55 -3.00 2.73 2.82
N SER A 56 -4.28 3.08 2.84
CA SER A 56 -4.81 4.26 3.52
C SER A 56 -5.91 3.84 4.51
N GLY A 57 -6.21 4.73 5.47
CA GLY A 57 -7.25 4.50 6.48
C GLY A 57 -7.11 3.16 7.21
N ASP A 58 -8.23 2.46 7.37
CA ASP A 58 -8.33 1.17 8.05
C ASP A 58 -7.48 0.06 7.40
N VAL A 59 -7.39 0.06 6.06
CA VAL A 59 -6.54 -0.92 5.33
C VAL A 59 -5.07 -0.76 5.72
N SER A 60 -4.59 0.46 5.96
CA SER A 60 -3.21 0.69 6.42
C SER A 60 -2.93 0.03 7.77
N TYR A 61 -3.89 0.07 8.70
CA TYR A 61 -3.74 -0.56 10.00
C TYR A 61 -3.68 -2.08 9.88
N LYS A 62 -4.58 -2.67 9.09
CA LYS A 62 -4.63 -4.12 8.85
C LYS A 62 -3.35 -4.64 8.18
N LEU A 63 -2.85 -3.93 7.18
CA LEU A 63 -1.58 -4.27 6.51
C LEU A 63 -0.38 -4.15 7.47
N LYS A 64 -0.38 -3.18 8.39
CA LYS A 64 0.65 -3.08 9.42
C LYS A 64 0.61 -4.26 10.38
N ALA A 65 -0.56 -4.69 10.81
CA ALA A 65 -0.72 -5.87 11.65
C ALA A 65 -0.23 -7.15 10.94
N PHE A 66 -0.56 -7.32 9.66
CA PHE A 66 -0.02 -8.40 8.83
C PHE A 66 1.52 -8.35 8.76
N ALA A 67 2.10 -7.18 8.52
CA ALA A 67 3.54 -6.99 8.44
C ALA A 67 4.27 -7.45 9.72
N CYS A 68 3.73 -7.07 10.90
CA CYS A 68 4.26 -7.49 12.19
C CYS A 68 4.22 -9.02 12.35
N LYS A 69 3.06 -9.65 12.09
CA LYS A 69 2.92 -11.11 12.19
C LYS A 69 3.88 -11.86 11.25
N VAL A 70 4.09 -11.36 10.02
CA VAL A 70 5.07 -11.93 9.09
C VAL A 70 6.48 -11.79 9.65
N GLN A 71 6.85 -10.63 10.18
CA GLN A 71 8.20 -10.39 10.68
C GLN A 71 8.51 -11.18 11.97
N GLU A 72 7.52 -11.36 12.85
CA GLU A 72 7.63 -12.20 14.05
C GLU A 72 7.96 -13.66 13.69
N LYS A 73 7.30 -14.21 12.65
CA LYS A 73 7.50 -15.59 12.21
C LYS A 73 8.69 -15.76 11.26
N TYR A 74 9.00 -14.74 10.47
CA TYR A 74 10.06 -14.72 9.46
C TYR A 74 10.93 -13.46 9.64
N PRO A 75 11.89 -13.47 10.58
CA PRO A 75 12.67 -12.28 10.94
C PRO A 75 13.46 -11.64 9.79
N LEU A 76 13.77 -12.43 8.74
CA LEU A 76 14.46 -11.94 7.54
C LEU A 76 13.54 -11.22 6.54
N ALA A 77 12.21 -11.32 6.70
CA ALA A 77 11.25 -10.56 5.90
C ALA A 77 11.16 -9.13 6.45
N ILE A 78 12.17 -8.31 6.18
CA ILE A 78 12.26 -6.95 6.75
C ILE A 78 11.21 -6.04 6.12
N CYS A 79 10.54 -5.22 6.94
CA CYS A 79 9.64 -4.20 6.42
C CYS A 79 10.43 -3.07 5.74
N THR A 80 10.15 -2.84 4.47
CA THR A 80 10.80 -1.85 3.60
C THR A 80 9.77 -0.90 3.00
N HIS A 81 10.23 0.22 2.47
CA HIS A 81 9.35 1.18 1.81
C HIS A 81 8.76 0.60 0.52
N CYS A 82 7.47 0.84 0.30
CA CYS A 82 6.81 0.47 -0.95
C CYS A 82 7.32 1.37 -2.08
N SER A 83 7.85 0.76 -3.14
CA SER A 83 8.32 1.50 -4.33
C SER A 83 7.19 2.16 -5.14
N SER A 84 5.94 1.77 -4.90
CA SER A 84 4.76 2.37 -5.54
C SER A 84 4.44 3.76 -4.97
N TYR A 85 5.18 4.22 -3.96
CA TYR A 85 5.07 5.54 -3.38
C TYR A 85 6.38 6.29 -3.59
N SER A 86 6.32 7.55 -4.02
CA SER A 86 7.55 8.34 -4.14
C SER A 86 8.17 8.50 -2.75
N PHE A 87 9.50 8.44 -2.67
CA PHE A 87 10.22 8.66 -1.42
C PHE A 87 9.81 9.99 -0.77
N ASN A 88 9.57 11.02 -1.59
CA ASN A 88 9.14 12.35 -1.14
C ASN A 88 7.78 12.30 -0.44
N THR A 89 6.83 11.52 -0.95
CA THR A 89 5.51 11.40 -0.32
C THR A 89 5.57 10.59 0.97
N TRP A 90 6.39 9.53 1.03
CA TRP A 90 6.63 8.79 2.26
C TRP A 90 7.32 9.68 3.32
N TRP A 91 8.40 10.35 2.93
CA TRP A 91 9.14 11.27 3.79
C TRP A 91 8.20 12.31 4.38
N SER A 92 7.40 12.97 3.54
CA SER A 92 6.48 14.02 3.98
C SER A 92 5.40 13.53 4.95
N LYS A 93 5.02 12.24 4.90
CA LYS A 93 4.11 11.61 5.88
C LYS A 93 4.80 11.15 7.17
N SER A 94 6.10 10.85 7.10
CA SER A 94 6.90 10.35 8.22
C SER A 94 7.67 11.44 8.96
N ILE A 95 7.70 12.68 8.46
CA ILE A 95 8.35 13.78 9.18
C ILE A 95 7.60 14.06 10.50
N PRO A 96 8.32 14.42 11.59
CA PRO A 96 7.72 14.75 12.87
C PRO A 96 7.10 16.16 12.88
N VAL A 97 6.43 16.55 11.79
CA VAL A 97 5.73 17.82 11.65
C VAL A 97 4.25 17.53 11.42
N PRO A 98 3.43 17.50 12.50
CA PRO A 98 2.03 17.10 12.42
C PRO A 98 1.20 17.91 11.41
N ALA A 99 1.54 19.17 11.18
CA ALA A 99 0.85 20.02 10.21
C ALA A 99 1.02 19.53 8.76
N VAL A 100 2.24 19.10 8.38
CA VAL A 100 2.51 18.59 7.03
C VAL A 100 1.78 17.27 6.80
N LYS A 101 1.86 16.36 7.79
CA LYS A 101 1.13 15.08 7.72
C LYS A 101 -0.38 15.30 7.54
N ARG A 102 -1.00 16.15 8.35
CA ARG A 102 -2.44 16.46 8.24
C ARG A 102 -2.80 17.07 6.90
N ALA A 103 -2.00 18.02 6.39
CA ALA A 103 -2.25 18.61 5.09
C ALA A 103 -2.25 17.56 3.97
N ILE A 104 -1.30 16.62 4.00
CA ILE A 104 -1.21 15.53 3.02
C ILE A 104 -2.42 14.60 3.13
N GLU A 105 -2.80 14.19 4.34
CA GLU A 105 -4.00 13.36 4.57
C GLU A 105 -5.25 14.02 4.01
N THR A 106 -5.44 15.33 4.26
CA THR A 106 -6.57 16.10 3.71
C THR A 106 -6.52 16.17 2.18
N PHE A 107 -5.35 16.38 1.57
CA PHE A 107 -5.23 16.38 0.11
C PHE A 107 -5.59 15.01 -0.48
N GLU A 108 -5.18 13.92 0.14
CA GLU A 108 -5.55 12.57 -0.32
C GLU A 108 -7.06 12.33 -0.22
N GLU A 109 -7.71 12.76 0.86
CA GLU A 109 -9.16 12.67 1.01
C GLU A 109 -9.90 13.48 -0.07
N ILE A 110 -9.43 14.70 -0.36
CA ILE A 110 -9.97 15.54 -1.44
C ILE A 110 -9.82 14.82 -2.80
N LEU A 111 -8.63 14.30 -3.10
CA LEU A 111 -8.38 13.58 -4.35
C LEU A 111 -9.25 12.34 -4.47
N MET A 112 -9.40 11.56 -3.39
CA MET A 112 -10.29 10.40 -3.36
C MET A 112 -11.76 10.80 -3.57
N PHE A 113 -12.21 11.87 -2.92
CA PHE A 113 -13.58 12.37 -3.07
C PHE A 113 -13.89 12.76 -4.52
N PHE A 114 -13.05 13.60 -5.14
CA PHE A 114 -13.28 14.05 -6.51
C PHE A 114 -13.02 12.96 -7.55
N GLY A 115 -12.02 12.10 -7.33
CA GLY A 115 -11.68 10.98 -8.20
C GLY A 115 -12.71 9.86 -8.21
N ALA A 116 -13.48 9.69 -7.13
CA ALA A 116 -14.52 8.66 -7.04
C ALA A 116 -15.78 8.94 -7.88
N SER A 117 -15.88 10.08 -8.57
CA SER A 117 -16.95 10.33 -9.55
C SER A 117 -16.50 11.28 -10.65
N SER A 118 -16.69 10.88 -11.91
CA SER A 118 -16.40 11.74 -13.06
C SER A 118 -17.21 13.04 -13.05
N ALA A 119 -18.42 13.04 -12.46
CA ALA A 119 -19.22 14.25 -12.31
C ALA A 119 -18.60 15.22 -11.29
N ARG A 120 -18.16 14.72 -10.13
CA ARG A 120 -17.46 15.54 -9.12
C ARG A 120 -16.15 16.10 -9.68
N GLY A 121 -15.36 15.28 -10.37
CA GLY A 121 -14.14 15.74 -11.05
C GLY A 121 -14.42 16.89 -12.01
N LYS A 122 -15.41 16.75 -12.89
CA LYS A 122 -15.81 17.83 -13.82
C LYS A 122 -16.29 19.10 -13.13
N GLN A 123 -16.99 18.99 -11.99
CA GLN A 123 -17.39 20.16 -11.21
C GLN A 123 -16.19 20.87 -10.59
N LEU A 124 -15.22 20.11 -10.07
CA LEU A 124 -13.97 20.68 -9.55
C LEU A 124 -13.21 21.42 -10.66
N ASP A 125 -13.05 20.80 -11.83
CA ASP A 125 -12.38 21.42 -12.98
C ASP A 125 -13.08 22.72 -13.40
N HIS A 126 -14.41 22.73 -13.41
CA HIS A 126 -15.20 23.92 -13.70
C HIS A 126 -14.97 25.03 -12.67
N VAL A 127 -15.00 24.71 -11.38
CA VAL A 127 -14.76 25.70 -10.31
C VAL A 127 -13.33 26.24 -10.35
N ILE A 128 -12.33 25.40 -10.63
CA ILE A 128 -10.94 25.84 -10.78
C ILE A 128 -10.79 26.78 -11.99
N ALA A 129 -11.42 26.44 -13.12
CA ALA A 129 -11.29 27.21 -14.35
C ALA A 129 -12.02 28.57 -14.30
N TYR A 130 -13.15 28.65 -13.60
CA TYR A 130 -14.06 29.80 -13.69
C TYR A 130 -14.41 30.45 -12.34
N GLY A 131 -14.29 29.73 -11.22
CA GLY A 131 -14.72 30.18 -9.90
C GLY A 131 -13.62 30.81 -9.03
N LEU A 132 -12.35 30.76 -9.44
CA LEU A 132 -11.22 31.38 -8.74
C LEU A 132 -10.81 32.75 -9.32
N ARG A 133 -11.68 33.37 -10.13
CA ARG A 133 -11.52 34.75 -10.61
C ARG A 133 -12.13 35.76 -9.65
#